data_AF-A0A7X7ZL73-F1
#
_entry.id   AF-A0A7X7ZL73-F1
#
_cell.length_a   1.000
_cell.length_b   1.000
_cell.length_c   1.000
_cell.angle_alpha   90.00
_cell.angle_beta   90.00
_cell.angle_gamma   90.00
#
_symmetry.space_group_name_H-M   'P 1'
#
loop_
_entity.id
_entity.type
_entity.pdbx_description
1 polymer ?
#
loop_
_entity_poly.entity_id
_entity_poly.type
_entity_poly.pdbx_seq_one_letter_code
_entity_poly.pdbx_strand_id
1 'polypeptide(L)'
;KVPLSYGTASMQLKRIAARAKLTKHVTPHLFRHSRITHLIREGVSESVIKLMMWGNLTTDMFQTYAHLTGNDIDKEILSTYGISAEQQGNAHARLEPRQCEHCKTINSPISKFCSLCGRPLDDQAAESFEDVKQWFMDHPEEVRQFFEMRVKKNS
;
A
#
# COMPACT_ATOMS: atom_id res chain seq x y z
N LYS A 1 -12.01 16.85 16.06
CA LYS A 1 -10.67 16.94 15.43
C LYS A 1 -10.69 18.11 14.46
N VAL A 2 -9.76 19.06 14.58
CA VAL A 2 -9.68 20.22 13.65
C VAL A 2 -8.96 19.77 12.37
N PRO A 3 -9.48 20.06 11.17
CA PRO A 3 -8.82 19.70 9.91
C PRO A 3 -7.50 20.45 9.75
N LEU A 4 -6.51 19.79 9.14
CA LEU A 4 -5.23 20.40 8.80
C LEU A 4 -5.43 21.52 7.77
N SER A 5 -4.75 22.65 7.98
CA SER A 5 -4.73 23.71 6.98
C SER A 5 -3.92 23.27 5.74
N TYR A 6 -4.26 23.85 4.58
CA TYR A 6 -3.52 23.61 3.34
C TYR A 6 -2.03 23.97 3.47
N GLY A 7 -1.71 25.07 4.17
CA GLY A 7 -0.34 25.50 4.42
C GLY A 7 0.44 24.47 5.25
N THR A 8 -0.19 23.93 6.29
CA THR A 8 0.41 22.88 7.12
C THR A 8 0.66 21.60 6.31
N ALA A 9 -0.31 21.14 5.53
CA ALA A 9 -0.16 19.96 4.68
C ALA A 9 0.95 20.14 3.65
N SER A 10 1.00 21.30 2.99
CA SER A 10 2.03 21.63 2.00
C SER A 10 3.44 21.68 2.60
N MET A 11 3.59 22.24 3.80
CA MET A 11 4.88 22.24 4.51
C MET A 11 5.34 20.81 4.85
N GLN A 12 4.42 19.97 5.32
CA GLN A 12 4.74 18.58 5.64
C GLN A 12 5.19 17.80 4.39
N LEU A 13 4.50 17.97 3.26
CA LEU A 13 4.91 17.36 2.00
C LEU A 13 6.32 17.78 1.57
N LYS A 14 6.66 19.08 1.68
CA LYS A 14 8.03 19.56 1.38
C LYS A 14 9.08 18.89 2.26
N ARG A 15 8.82 18.77 3.56
CA ARG A 15 9.75 18.11 4.50
C ARG A 15 9.92 16.63 4.20
N ILE A 16 8.84 15.93 3.86
CA ILE A 16 8.89 14.51 3.46
C ILE A 16 9.68 14.34 2.16
N ALA A 17 9.42 15.18 1.16
CA ALA A 17 10.15 15.13 -0.11
C ALA A 17 11.65 15.34 0.06
N ALA A 18 12.05 16.29 0.91
CA ALA A 18 13.45 16.51 1.25
C ALA A 18 14.09 15.30 1.96
N ARG A 19 13.41 14.70 2.95
CA ARG A 19 13.88 13.48 3.62
C ARG A 19 14.02 12.29 2.67
N ALA A 20 13.10 12.18 1.72
CA ALA A 20 13.12 11.15 0.67
C ALA A 20 14.11 11.47 -0.47
N LYS A 21 14.86 12.59 -0.40
CA LYS A 21 15.82 13.05 -1.41
C LYS A 21 15.21 13.20 -2.81
N LEU A 22 13.94 13.61 -2.89
CA LEU A 22 13.28 13.87 -4.17
C LEU A 22 13.73 15.21 -4.76
N THR A 23 14.17 15.18 -6.01
CA THR A 23 14.60 16.38 -6.75
C THR A 23 13.43 17.11 -7.41
N LYS A 24 12.34 16.41 -7.71
CA LYS A 24 11.13 16.96 -8.31
C LYS A 24 10.31 17.76 -7.29
N HIS A 25 9.69 18.84 -7.75
CA HIS A 25 8.73 19.58 -6.94
C HIS A 25 7.47 18.72 -6.67
N VAL A 26 7.23 18.41 -5.39
CA VAL A 26 6.09 17.60 -4.95
C VAL A 26 4.95 18.49 -4.46
N THR A 27 3.79 18.38 -5.10
CA THR A 27 2.56 19.10 -4.73
C THR A 27 1.43 18.12 -4.41
N PRO A 28 0.40 18.51 -3.64
CA PRO A 28 -0.79 17.68 -3.45
C PRO A 28 -1.44 17.24 -4.78
N HIS A 29 -1.45 18.13 -5.78
CA HIS A 29 -2.03 17.83 -7.09
C HIS A 29 -1.28 16.71 -7.82
N LEU A 30 0.04 16.60 -7.64
CA LEU A 30 0.83 15.51 -8.22
C LEU A 30 0.39 14.14 -7.72
N PHE A 31 0.03 14.01 -6.44
CA PHE A 31 -0.49 12.74 -5.89
C PHE A 31 -1.83 12.38 -6.53
N ARG A 32 -2.74 13.34 -6.64
CA ARG A 32 -4.02 13.15 -7.31
C ARG A 32 -3.82 12.70 -8.76
N HIS A 33 -2.99 13.40 -9.51
CA HIS A 33 -2.70 13.07 -10.90
C HIS A 33 -2.09 11.67 -11.03
N SER A 34 -1.04 11.38 -10.26
CA SER A 34 -0.37 10.09 -10.29
C SER A 34 -1.32 8.94 -9.94
N ARG A 35 -2.23 9.15 -8.96
CA ARG A 35 -3.20 8.12 -8.57
C ARG A 35 -4.26 7.89 -9.63
N ILE A 36 -4.80 8.93 -10.26
CA ILE A 36 -5.80 8.78 -11.33
C ILE A 36 -5.18 8.07 -12.53
N THR A 37 -4.02 8.53 -13.01
CA THR A 37 -3.31 7.90 -14.13
C THR A 37 -2.97 6.44 -13.84
N HIS A 38 -2.59 6.12 -12.60
CA HIS A 38 -2.38 4.73 -12.18
C HIS A 38 -3.66 3.90 -12.27
N LEU A 39 -4.79 4.38 -11.75
CA LEU A 39 -6.07 3.64 -11.81
C LEU A 39 -6.54 3.39 -13.25
N ILE A 40 -6.32 4.36 -14.15
CA ILE A 40 -6.63 4.20 -15.59
C ILE A 40 -5.78 3.08 -16.19
N ARG A 41 -4.48 3.05 -15.91
CA ARG A 41 -3.56 2.01 -16.41
C ARG A 41 -3.85 0.61 -15.86
N GLU A 42 -4.46 0.54 -14.68
CA GLU A 42 -4.93 -0.70 -14.05
C GLU A 42 -6.31 -1.16 -14.56
N GLY A 43 -6.89 -0.46 -15.53
CA GLY A 43 -8.18 -0.84 -16.10
C GLY A 43 -9.37 -0.60 -15.16
N VAL A 44 -9.21 0.23 -14.12
CA VAL A 44 -10.34 0.59 -13.25
C VAL A 44 -11.32 1.44 -14.05
N SER A 45 -12.61 1.11 -13.97
CA SER A 45 -13.64 1.79 -14.76
C SER A 45 -13.74 3.29 -14.42
N GLU A 46 -14.04 4.09 -15.45
CA GLU A 46 -14.18 5.54 -15.34
C GLU A 46 -15.17 5.94 -14.24
N SER A 47 -16.32 5.26 -14.14
CA SER A 47 -17.35 5.57 -13.15
C SER A 47 -16.84 5.39 -11.72
N VAL A 48 -16.07 4.34 -11.46
CA VAL A 48 -15.43 4.09 -10.15
C VAL A 48 -14.40 5.17 -9.84
N ILE A 49 -13.53 5.51 -10.79
CA ILE A 49 -12.53 6.57 -10.59
C ILE A 49 -13.23 7.91 -10.32
N LYS A 50 -14.28 8.24 -11.08
CA LYS A 50 -15.04 9.48 -10.93
C LYS A 50 -15.68 9.62 -9.56
N LEU A 51 -16.36 8.58 -9.09
CA LEU A 51 -16.93 8.55 -7.74
C LEU A 51 -15.86 8.61 -6.66
N MET A 52 -14.76 7.87 -6.80
CA MET A 52 -13.67 7.87 -5.82
C MET A 52 -12.98 9.24 -5.68
N MET A 53 -12.77 9.94 -6.80
CA MET A 53 -11.93 11.13 -6.86
C MET A 53 -12.71 12.44 -6.72
N TRP A 54 -13.96 12.47 -7.20
CA TRP A 54 -14.80 13.67 -7.19
C TRP A 54 -16.16 13.46 -6.52
N GLY A 55 -16.56 12.22 -6.22
CA GLY A 55 -17.91 11.93 -5.72
C GLY A 55 -19.03 12.23 -6.73
N ASN A 56 -18.68 12.44 -8.00
CA ASN A 56 -19.60 12.87 -9.05
C ASN A 56 -19.28 12.18 -10.38
N LEU A 57 -20.26 11.50 -10.96
CA LEU A 57 -20.18 10.81 -12.25
C LEU A 57 -20.17 11.75 -13.46
N THR A 58 -20.73 12.95 -13.34
CA THR A 58 -20.85 13.91 -14.44
C THR A 58 -19.66 14.85 -14.57
N THR A 59 -18.56 14.61 -13.84
CA THR A 59 -17.38 15.47 -13.91
C THR A 59 -16.64 15.31 -15.24
N ASP A 60 -16.38 16.43 -15.91
CA ASP A 60 -15.55 16.48 -17.14
C ASP A 60 -14.05 16.41 -16.84
N MET A 61 -13.67 16.56 -15.56
CA MET A 61 -12.26 16.59 -15.14
C MET A 61 -11.49 15.30 -15.49
N PHE A 62 -12.19 14.17 -15.65
CA PHE A 62 -11.56 12.89 -16.01
C PHE A 62 -10.84 12.95 -17.36
N GLN A 63 -11.34 13.75 -18.31
CA GLN A 63 -10.74 13.88 -19.64
C GLN A 63 -9.28 14.35 -19.62
N THR A 64 -8.88 15.10 -18.58
CA THR A 64 -7.49 15.55 -18.39
C THR A 64 -6.49 14.44 -18.06
N TYR A 65 -6.98 13.24 -17.72
CA TYR A 65 -6.18 12.07 -17.39
C TYR A 65 -6.35 10.92 -18.38
N ALA A 66 -7.49 10.89 -19.08
CA ALA A 66 -7.90 9.81 -19.99
C ALA A 66 -7.27 9.90 -21.38
N HIS A 67 -6.04 10.41 -21.50
CA HIS A 67 -5.28 10.36 -22.74
C HIS A 67 -4.85 8.91 -23.02
N LEU A 68 -5.80 8.10 -23.48
CA LEU A 68 -5.54 6.77 -24.00
C LEU A 68 -4.68 6.90 -25.25
N THR A 69 -3.56 6.21 -25.27
CA THR A 69 -2.81 6.03 -26.51
C THR A 69 -3.52 4.97 -27.35
N GLY A 70 -3.39 4.98 -28.68
CA GLY A 70 -4.04 3.97 -29.54
C GLY A 70 -3.76 2.53 -29.09
N ASN A 71 -2.56 2.29 -28.55
CA ASN A 71 -2.14 1.02 -27.96
C ASN A 71 -2.99 0.57 -26.76
N ASP A 72 -3.56 1.50 -25.98
CA ASP A 72 -4.40 1.18 -24.81
C ASP A 72 -5.78 0.67 -25.25
N ILE A 73 -6.31 1.18 -26.38
CA ILE A 73 -7.60 0.76 -26.95
C ILE A 73 -7.49 -0.65 -27.52
N ASP A 74 -6.46 -0.90 -28.33
CA ASP A 74 -6.23 -2.21 -28.94
C ASP A 74 -6.05 -3.28 -27.86
N LYS A 75 -5.33 -2.96 -26.78
CA LYS A 75 -5.14 -3.84 -25.63
C LYS A 75 -6.46 -4.18 -24.92
N GLU A 76 -7.32 -3.20 -24.67
CA GLU A 76 -8.61 -3.42 -23.99
C GLU A 76 -9.54 -4.30 -24.82
N ILE A 77 -9.61 -4.05 -26.14
CA ILE A 77 -10.42 -4.86 -27.07
C ILE A 77 -9.87 -6.29 -27.12
N LEU A 78 -8.56 -6.46 -27.29
CA LEU A 78 -7.92 -7.78 -27.31
C LEU A 78 -8.12 -8.55 -26.00
N SER A 79 -8.02 -7.88 -24.86
CA SER A 79 -8.31 -8.47 -23.54
C SER A 79 -9.78 -8.89 -23.40
N THR A 80 -10.72 -8.07 -23.88
CA THR A 80 -12.16 -8.38 -23.85
C THR A 80 -12.49 -9.66 -24.62
N TYR A 81 -11.78 -9.92 -25.72
CA TYR A 81 -11.95 -11.14 -26.52
C TYR A 81 -11.06 -12.31 -26.07
N GLY A 82 -10.33 -12.19 -24.97
CA GLY A 82 -9.43 -13.23 -24.46
C GLY A 82 -8.16 -13.46 -25.32
N ILE A 83 -7.86 -12.53 -26.23
CA ILE A 83 -6.70 -12.56 -27.12
C ILE A 83 -5.58 -11.77 -26.45
N SER A 84 -5.08 -12.22 -25.29
CA SER A 84 -4.06 -11.44 -24.57
C SER A 84 -2.72 -11.52 -25.29
N ALA A 85 -2.19 -10.38 -25.75
CA ALA A 85 -0.75 -10.24 -25.92
C ALA A 85 -0.12 -10.26 -24.53
N GLU A 86 0.85 -11.17 -24.33
CA GLU A 86 1.54 -11.34 -23.05
C GLU A 86 2.04 -9.99 -22.52
N GLN A 87 1.73 -9.74 -21.26
CA GLN A 87 2.08 -8.49 -20.61
C GLN A 87 3.61 -8.40 -20.47
N GLN A 88 4.26 -7.59 -21.30
CA GLN A 88 5.47 -6.88 -20.87
C GLN A 88 5.05 -5.63 -20.08
N GLY A 89 4.30 -5.85 -18.99
CA GLY A 89 4.04 -4.81 -18.01
C GLY A 89 5.32 -4.61 -17.21
N ASN A 90 5.90 -3.41 -17.27
CA ASN A 90 7.06 -3.02 -16.46
C ASN A 90 6.94 -3.57 -15.04
N ALA A 91 7.73 -4.60 -14.74
CA ALA A 91 7.81 -5.30 -13.47
C ALA A 91 8.50 -4.43 -12.41
N HIS A 92 8.03 -3.20 -12.22
CA HIS A 92 8.36 -2.46 -11.01
C HIS A 92 7.65 -3.18 -9.86
N ALA A 93 8.43 -3.67 -8.89
CA ALA A 93 7.93 -4.35 -7.70
C ALA A 93 6.75 -3.58 -7.10
N ARG A 94 5.54 -4.11 -7.30
CA ARG A 94 4.31 -3.47 -6.89
C ARG A 94 4.20 -3.59 -5.37
N LEU A 95 4.04 -2.45 -4.70
CA LEU A 95 3.78 -2.41 -3.27
C LEU A 95 2.30 -2.75 -3.03
N GLU A 96 1.95 -4.02 -3.20
CA GLU A 96 0.59 -4.51 -3.02
C GLU A 96 0.28 -4.78 -1.54
N PRO A 97 -0.86 -4.31 -1.03
CA PRO A 97 -1.27 -4.61 0.33
C PRO A 97 -1.50 -6.12 0.49
N ARG A 98 -1.10 -6.67 1.64
CA ARG A 98 -1.24 -8.11 1.93
C ARG A 98 -2.46 -8.35 2.80
N GLN A 99 -3.39 -9.18 2.34
CA GLN A 99 -4.50 -9.62 3.17
C GLN A 99 -4.07 -10.79 4.05
N CYS A 100 -4.24 -10.66 5.37
CA CYS A 100 -3.94 -11.76 6.28
C CYS A 100 -4.84 -12.95 5.98
N GLU A 101 -4.28 -14.13 5.75
CA GLU A 101 -5.07 -15.32 5.41
C GLU A 101 -5.97 -15.79 6.55
N HIS A 102 -5.60 -15.48 7.80
CA HIS A 102 -6.33 -15.87 9.00
C HIS A 102 -7.46 -14.90 9.36
N CYS A 103 -7.16 -13.63 9.66
CA CYS A 103 -8.16 -12.67 10.14
C CYS A 103 -8.65 -11.68 9.07
N LYS A 104 -8.18 -11.83 7.82
CA LYS A 104 -8.56 -11.02 6.65
C LYS A 104 -8.25 -9.51 6.73
N THR A 105 -7.55 -9.06 7.76
CA THR A 105 -7.05 -7.68 7.88
C THR A 105 -6.09 -7.37 6.72
N ILE A 106 -6.27 -6.20 6.11
CA ILE A 106 -5.38 -5.69 5.07
C ILE A 106 -4.18 -5.01 5.74
N ASN A 107 -2.98 -5.48 5.44
CA ASN A 107 -1.73 -5.00 6.01
C ASN A 107 -0.88 -4.31 4.95
N SER A 108 0.05 -3.47 5.42
CA SER A 108 1.02 -2.80 4.55
C SER A 108 1.94 -3.83 3.88
N PRO A 109 2.37 -3.63 2.62
CA PRO A 109 3.24 -4.54 1.86
C PRO A 109 4.55 -4.90 2.57
N ILE A 110 5.03 -4.03 3.46
CA ILE A 110 6.28 -4.20 4.22
C ILE A 110 6.07 -4.81 5.61
N SER A 111 4.83 -5.14 5.98
CA SER A 111 4.52 -5.73 7.28
C SER A 111 4.91 -7.20 7.28
N LYS A 112 5.79 -7.59 8.20
CA LYS A 112 6.14 -9.01 8.43
C LYS A 112 5.05 -9.76 9.21
N PHE A 113 4.33 -9.05 10.06
CA PHE A 113 3.28 -9.60 10.92
C PHE A 113 1.97 -8.83 10.77
N CYS A 114 0.85 -9.52 10.99
CA CYS A 114 -0.47 -8.91 10.97
C CYS A 114 -0.62 -7.91 12.11
N SER A 115 -1.03 -6.69 11.79
CA SER A 115 -1.27 -5.62 12.76
C SER A 115 -2.42 -5.89 13.73
N LEU A 116 -3.33 -6.82 13.40
CA LEU A 116 -4.45 -7.18 14.26
C LEU A 116 -4.21 -8.48 15.04
N CYS A 117 -3.85 -9.57 14.36
CA CYS A 117 -3.75 -10.89 14.98
C CYS A 117 -2.31 -11.35 15.27
N GLY A 118 -1.30 -10.58 14.88
CA GLY A 118 0.11 -10.88 15.14
C GLY A 118 0.72 -12.03 14.32
N ARG A 119 -0.07 -12.73 13.49
CA ARG A 119 0.43 -13.84 12.67
C ARG A 119 1.41 -13.37 11.59
N PRO A 120 2.41 -14.19 11.22
CA PRO A 120 3.33 -13.89 10.11
C PRO A 120 2.57 -13.75 8.78
N LEU A 121 3.07 -12.89 7.90
CA LEU A 121 2.50 -12.57 6.60
C LEU A 121 3.36 -13.05 5.42
N ASP A 122 4.49 -13.70 5.69
CA ASP A 122 5.34 -14.40 4.73
C ASP A 122 6.14 -15.51 5.40
N ASP A 123 6.76 -16.36 4.57
CA ASP A 123 7.51 -17.53 5.00
C ASP A 123 8.71 -17.16 5.89
N GLN A 124 9.41 -16.07 5.58
CA GLN A 124 10.53 -15.59 6.40
C GLN A 124 10.07 -15.18 7.81
N ALA A 125 8.95 -14.48 7.90
CA ALA A 125 8.35 -14.14 9.18
C ALA A 125 7.84 -15.38 9.92
N ALA A 126 7.36 -16.40 9.21
CA ALA A 126 6.92 -17.66 9.80
C ALA A 126 8.07 -18.48 10.38
N GLU A 127 9.18 -18.59 9.65
CA GLU A 127 10.41 -19.26 10.12
C GLU A 127 10.97 -18.55 11.35
N SER A 128 11.14 -17.22 11.28
CA SER A 128 11.60 -16.42 12.42
C SER A 128 10.68 -16.56 13.64
N PHE A 129 9.37 -16.67 13.41
CA PHE A 129 8.40 -16.85 14.49
C PHE A 129 8.52 -18.22 15.15
N GLU A 130 8.73 -19.28 14.36
CA GLU A 130 8.89 -20.64 14.87
C GLU A 130 10.21 -20.81 15.62
N ASP A 131 11.31 -20.22 15.13
CA ASP A 131 12.61 -20.21 15.82
C ASP A 131 12.52 -19.56 17.20
N VAL A 132 11.89 -18.38 17.26
CA VAL A 132 11.66 -17.67 18.52
C VAL A 132 10.78 -18.52 19.44
N LYS A 133 9.68 -19.06 18.92
CA LYS A 133 8.77 -19.92 19.69
C LYS A 133 9.48 -21.15 20.25
N GLN A 134 10.29 -21.82 19.44
CA GLN A 134 11.05 -23.00 19.85
C GLN A 134 12.05 -22.63 20.95
N TRP A 135 12.80 -21.52 20.79
CA TRP A 135 13.71 -21.03 21.82
C TRP A 135 13.00 -20.75 23.16
N PHE A 136 11.82 -20.11 23.12
CA PHE A 136 11.00 -19.86 24.32
C PHE A 136 10.58 -21.15 25.02
N MET A 137 10.24 -22.20 24.26
CA MET A 137 9.85 -23.50 24.80
C MET A 137 11.04 -24.24 25.41
N ASP A 138 12.23 -24.09 24.83
CA ASP A 138 13.45 -24.77 25.29
C ASP A 138 14.12 -24.07 26.50
N HIS A 139 13.79 -22.80 26.78
CA HIS A 139 14.39 -22.00 27.86
C HIS A 139 13.37 -21.43 28.86
N PRO A 140 12.50 -22.24 29.48
CA PRO A 140 11.39 -21.76 30.31
C PRO A 140 11.85 -20.96 31.55
N GLU A 141 12.98 -21.33 32.16
CA GLU A 141 13.50 -20.64 33.35
C GLU A 141 14.05 -19.24 33.02
N GLU A 142 14.72 -19.08 31.89
CA GLU A 142 15.24 -17.76 31.45
C GLU A 142 14.10 -16.80 31.12
N VAL A 143 13.06 -17.33 30.46
CA VAL A 143 11.83 -16.59 30.16
C VAL A 143 11.15 -16.13 31.44
N ARG A 144 11.01 -17.03 32.43
CA ARG A 144 10.45 -16.72 33.75
C ARG A 144 11.24 -15.61 34.44
N GLN A 145 12.57 -15.70 34.48
CA GLN A 145 13.43 -14.66 35.07
C GLN A 145 13.29 -13.30 34.37
N PHE A 146 13.19 -13.30 33.04
CA PHE A 146 12.97 -12.07 32.27
C PHE A 146 11.63 -11.40 32.61
N PHE A 147 10.55 -12.18 32.70
CA PHE A 147 9.25 -11.66 33.11
C PHE A 147 9.27 -11.12 34.55
N GLU A 148 9.88 -11.84 35.50
CA GLU A 148 10.01 -11.38 36.88
C GLU A 148 10.80 -10.06 37.00
N MET A 149 11.88 -9.90 36.22
CA MET A 149 12.63 -8.64 36.14
C MET A 149 11.79 -7.48 35.58
N ARG A 150 11.00 -7.72 34.53
CA ARG A 150 10.13 -6.70 33.92
C ARG A 150 9.00 -6.25 34.87
N VAL A 151 8.43 -7.18 35.63
CA VAL A 151 7.37 -6.88 36.62
C VAL A 151 7.93 -6.02 37.76
N LYS A 152 9.10 -6.36 38.31
CA LYS A 152 9.74 -5.57 39.37
C LYS A 152 10.14 -4.16 38.94
N LYS A 153 10.41 -3.94 37.65
CA LYS A 153 10.83 -2.65 37.12
C LYS A 153 9.67 -1.69 36.84
N ASN A 154 8.44 -2.20 36.81
CA ASN A 154 7.21 -1.45 36.57
C ASN A 154 6.32 -1.32 37.83
N SER A 155 6.81 -1.79 38.98
CA SER A 155 6.18 -1.64 40.30
C SER A 155 6.95 -0.63 41.14
#